data_AF-A0A7V2MX73-F1
#
_entry.id   AF-A0A7V2MX73-F1
#
_cell.length_a   1.000
_cell.length_b   1.000
_cell.length_c   1.000
_cell.angle_alpha   90.00
_cell.angle_beta   90.00
_cell.angle_gamma   90.00
#
_symmetry.space_group_name_H-M   'P 1'
#
loop_
_entity.id
_entity.type
_entity.pdbx_description
1 polymer ?
#
loop_
_entity_poly.entity_id
_entity_poly.type
_entity_poly.pdbx_seq_one_letter_code
_entity_poly.pdbx_strand_id
1 'polypeptide(L)'
;MDDRIVAERLEALEARLARLERALERATLDLDRARASIQQWVTEYVSLRLQQLVPETCEHAPETLAAEGPVLPGTRIRCTEEVLNRLARIPIPFVRQMVTQRVAEAARAQGVALVDVAFYERAATF
;
A
#
# COMPACT_ATOMS: atom_id res chain seq x y z
N MET A 1 -36.60 -41.30 31.18
CA MET A 1 -36.29 -40.45 30.01
C MET A 1 -35.15 -41.16 29.30
N ASP A 2 -35.32 -41.51 28.03
CA ASP A 2 -34.46 -42.48 27.34
C ASP A 2 -33.11 -41.85 26.95
N ASP A 3 -32.01 -42.29 27.58
CA ASP A 3 -30.64 -41.76 27.39
C ASP A 3 -30.20 -41.78 25.91
N ARG A 4 -30.71 -42.74 25.14
CA ARG A 4 -30.46 -42.86 23.72
C ARG A 4 -31.00 -41.68 22.92
N ILE A 5 -32.20 -41.19 23.27
CA ILE A 5 -32.81 -40.01 22.63
C ILE A 5 -32.00 -38.75 22.97
N VAL A 6 -31.44 -38.68 24.18
CA VAL A 6 -30.58 -37.56 24.57
C VAL A 6 -29.27 -37.58 23.78
N ALA A 7 -28.64 -38.75 23.62
CA ALA A 7 -27.40 -38.91 22.85
C ALA A 7 -27.58 -38.55 21.37
N GLU A 8 -28.64 -39.04 20.72
CA GLU A 8 -28.94 -38.73 19.31
C GLU A 8 -29.17 -37.22 19.10
N ARG A 9 -29.83 -36.55 20.05
CA ARG A 9 -30.04 -35.10 20.00
C ARG A 9 -28.75 -34.32 20.22
N LEU A 10 -27.85 -34.81 21.08
CA LEU A 10 -26.56 -34.19 21.32
C LEU A 10 -25.68 -34.26 20.07
N GLU A 11 -25.58 -35.44 19.45
CA GLU A 11 -24.81 -35.64 18.22
C GLU A 11 -25.33 -34.75 17.08
N ALA A 12 -26.66 -34.63 16.95
CA ALA A 12 -27.27 -33.75 15.96
C ALA A 12 -26.95 -32.26 16.19
N LEU A 13 -26.84 -31.83 17.45
CA LEU A 13 -26.47 -30.47 17.82
C LEU A 13 -24.97 -30.21 17.58
N GLU A 14 -24.10 -31.14 17.94
CA GLU A 14 -22.66 -31.07 17.68
C GLU A 14 -22.39 -30.97 16.17
N ALA A 15 -23.06 -31.81 15.36
CA ALA A 15 -22.97 -31.74 13.91
C ALA A 15 -23.48 -30.40 13.35
N ARG A 16 -24.48 -29.78 13.98
CA ARG A 16 -25.00 -28.46 13.59
C ARG A 16 -24.02 -27.33 13.98
N LEU A 17 -23.41 -27.40 15.16
CA LEU A 17 -22.39 -26.45 15.61
C LEU A 17 -21.16 -26.51 14.69
N ALA A 18 -20.65 -27.70 14.39
CA ALA A 18 -19.51 -27.87 13.48
C ALA A 18 -19.79 -27.32 12.08
N ARG A 19 -21.04 -27.41 11.58
CA ARG A 19 -21.43 -26.79 10.31
C ARG A 19 -21.46 -25.26 10.38
N LEU A 20 -21.92 -24.70 11.51
CA LEU A 20 -21.94 -23.26 11.72
C LEU A 20 -20.52 -22.71 11.83
N GLU A 21 -19.64 -23.33 12.61
CA GLU A 21 -18.23 -22.95 12.72
C GLU A 21 -17.56 -22.87 11.35
N ARG A 22 -17.67 -23.93 10.53
CA ARG A 22 -17.14 -23.92 9.15
C ARG A 22 -17.78 -22.86 8.23
N ALA A 23 -19.02 -22.47 8.49
CA ALA A 23 -19.68 -21.42 7.72
C ALA A 23 -19.17 -20.03 8.13
N LEU A 24 -18.97 -19.79 9.43
CA LEU A 24 -18.39 -18.56 9.97
C LEU A 24 -16.92 -18.41 9.56
N GLU A 25 -16.12 -19.46 9.59
CA GLU A 25 -14.73 -19.46 9.11
C GLU A 25 -14.65 -19.09 7.63
N ARG A 26 -15.54 -19.63 6.78
CA ARG A 26 -15.59 -19.25 5.36
C ARG A 26 -16.04 -17.80 5.16
N ALA A 27 -17.02 -17.33 5.93
CA ALA A 27 -17.51 -15.96 5.83
C ALA A 27 -16.47 -14.93 6.30
N THR A 28 -15.68 -15.26 7.34
CA THR A 28 -14.57 -14.42 7.82
C THR A 28 -13.44 -14.36 6.80
N LEU A 29 -13.07 -15.49 6.17
CA LEU A 29 -12.12 -15.53 5.06
C LEU A 29 -12.61 -14.71 3.84
N ASP A 30 -13.91 -14.67 3.59
CA ASP A 30 -14.49 -13.88 2.49
C ASP A 30 -14.52 -12.37 2.80
N LEU A 31 -14.69 -11.98 4.07
CA LEU A 31 -14.66 -10.58 4.49
C LEU A 31 -13.27 -9.94 4.30
N ASP A 32 -12.20 -10.66 4.63
CA ASP A 32 -10.83 -10.18 4.40
C ASP A 32 -10.54 -10.00 2.91
N ARG A 33 -11.04 -10.92 2.07
CA ARG A 33 -10.96 -10.81 0.61
C ARG A 33 -11.74 -9.60 0.07
N ALA A 34 -12.97 -9.40 0.55
CA ALA A 34 -13.79 -8.24 0.18
C ALA A 34 -13.09 -6.92 0.58
N ARG A 35 -12.52 -6.86 1.78
CA ARG A 35 -11.74 -5.71 2.26
C ARG A 35 -10.53 -5.42 1.37
N ALA A 36 -9.74 -6.43 1.02
CA ALA A 36 -8.58 -6.27 0.15
C ALA A 36 -8.99 -5.77 -1.26
N SER A 37 -10.08 -6.30 -1.81
CA SER A 37 -10.64 -5.85 -3.10
C SER A 37 -11.08 -4.39 -3.05
N ILE A 38 -11.76 -3.97 -1.97
CA ILE A 38 -12.18 -2.57 -1.79
C ILE A 38 -10.94 -1.66 -1.67
N GLN A 39 -9.94 -2.07 -0.90
CA GLN A 39 -8.71 -1.29 -0.76
C GLN A 39 -7.99 -1.10 -2.10
N GLN A 40 -7.91 -2.15 -2.91
CA GLN A 40 -7.37 -2.07 -4.27
C GLN A 40 -8.17 -1.09 -5.13
N TRP A 41 -9.49 -1.23 -5.17
CA TRP A 41 -10.36 -0.36 -5.95
C TRP A 41 -10.26 1.12 -5.54
N VAL A 42 -10.26 1.41 -4.23
CA VAL A 42 -10.07 2.78 -3.73
C VAL A 42 -8.70 3.33 -4.14
N THR A 43 -7.65 2.51 -4.08
CA THR A 43 -6.30 2.91 -4.49
C THR A 43 -6.25 3.28 -5.97
N GLU A 44 -6.86 2.46 -6.84
CA GLU A 44 -6.99 2.72 -8.27
C GLU A 44 -7.80 4.00 -8.54
N TYR A 45 -8.97 4.13 -7.91
CA TYR A 45 -9.85 5.29 -8.08
C TYR A 45 -9.18 6.60 -7.66
N VAL A 46 -8.57 6.65 -6.47
CA VAL A 46 -7.89 7.84 -5.98
C VAL A 46 -6.68 8.17 -6.86
N SER A 47 -5.92 7.17 -7.32
CA SER A 47 -4.81 7.39 -8.26
C SER A 47 -5.28 8.08 -9.54
N LEU A 48 -6.38 7.60 -10.14
CA LEU A 48 -6.96 8.20 -11.34
C LEU A 48 -7.46 9.63 -11.08
N ARG A 49 -8.16 9.86 -9.96
CA ARG A 49 -8.69 11.19 -9.62
C ARG A 49 -7.57 12.20 -9.35
N LEU A 50 -6.47 11.79 -8.74
CA LEU A 50 -5.32 12.66 -8.50
C LEU A 50 -4.59 13.01 -9.80
N GLN A 51 -4.44 12.06 -10.73
CA GLN A 51 -3.85 12.34 -12.06
C GLN A 51 -4.63 13.43 -12.82
N GLN A 52 -5.96 13.46 -12.69
CA GLN A 52 -6.82 14.46 -13.32
C GLN A 52 -6.70 15.86 -12.68
N LEU A 53 -6.19 15.95 -11.45
CA LEU A 53 -6.04 17.20 -10.72
C LEU A 53 -4.66 17.84 -10.89
N VAL A 54 -3.71 17.12 -11.49
CA VAL A 54 -2.36 17.66 -11.73
C VAL A 54 -2.32 18.39 -13.07
N PRO A 55 -1.86 19.65 -13.11
CA PRO A 55 -1.70 20.40 -14.36
C PRO A 55 -0.70 19.70 -15.30
N GLU A 56 -0.94 19.82 -16.61
CA GLU A 56 -0.19 19.22 -17.75
C GLU A 56 1.35 19.45 -17.76
N THR A 57 1.92 20.17 -16.79
CA THR A 57 3.35 20.52 -16.76
C THR A 57 4.23 19.57 -15.94
N CYS A 58 3.68 18.51 -15.35
CA CYS A 58 4.49 17.46 -14.74
C CYS A 58 5.06 16.55 -15.85
N GLU A 59 6.16 16.96 -16.46
CA GLU A 59 6.93 16.13 -17.40
C GLU A 59 7.56 14.95 -16.64
N HIS A 60 7.00 13.76 -16.84
CA HIS A 60 7.54 12.52 -16.30
C HIS A 60 8.61 11.98 -17.25
N ALA A 61 9.86 12.40 -17.06
CA ALA A 61 10.98 11.92 -17.86
C ALA A 61 11.21 10.40 -17.70
N PRO A 62 11.57 9.67 -18.78
CA PRO A 62 11.72 8.22 -18.74
C PRO A 62 13.01 7.78 -18.03
N GLU A 63 12.93 6.58 -17.45
CA GLU A 63 13.94 5.93 -16.61
C GLU A 63 15.30 5.74 -17.32
N THR A 64 16.41 5.98 -16.62
CA THR A 64 17.75 5.59 -17.09
C THR A 64 18.68 5.15 -15.95
N LEU A 65 19.52 4.17 -16.29
CA LEU A 65 20.33 3.25 -15.49
C LEU A 65 21.26 3.82 -14.39
N ALA A 66 21.26 3.07 -13.28
CA ALA A 66 22.32 2.71 -12.30
C ALA A 66 23.46 3.69 -12.00
N ALA A 67 23.46 4.21 -10.77
CA ALA A 67 24.62 4.75 -10.06
C ALA A 67 24.79 4.03 -8.72
N GLU A 68 26.04 3.89 -8.25
CA GLU A 68 26.44 3.18 -7.03
C GLU A 68 25.80 3.82 -5.77
N GLY A 69 24.78 3.16 -5.23
CA GLY A 69 24.06 3.53 -4.01
C GLY A 69 22.54 3.67 -4.22
N PRO A 70 21.74 3.74 -3.14
CA PRO A 70 20.31 3.96 -3.27
C PRO A 70 20.08 5.33 -3.91
N VAL A 71 19.33 5.37 -5.01
CA VAL A 71 18.93 6.61 -5.70
C VAL A 71 17.41 6.71 -5.73
N LEU A 72 16.89 7.94 -5.69
CA LEU A 72 15.47 8.18 -5.82
C LEU A 72 14.96 7.63 -7.18
N PRO A 73 13.86 6.84 -7.20
CA PRO A 73 13.36 6.22 -8.41
C PRO A 73 13.15 7.22 -9.56
N GLY A 74 13.59 6.86 -10.77
CA GLY A 74 13.48 7.75 -11.95
C GLY A 74 14.42 8.96 -11.93
N THR A 75 15.41 9.01 -11.02
CA THR A 75 16.37 10.12 -10.94
C THR A 75 17.80 9.63 -10.67
N ARG A 76 18.77 10.55 -10.73
CA ARG A 76 20.18 10.32 -10.35
C ARG A 76 20.54 10.82 -8.96
N ILE A 77 19.54 11.20 -8.15
CA ILE A 77 19.76 11.81 -6.84
C ILE A 77 19.96 10.69 -5.83
N ARG A 78 21.12 10.70 -5.15
CA ARG A 78 21.42 9.73 -4.10
C ARG A 78 20.51 9.95 -2.90
N CYS A 79 20.03 8.87 -2.32
CA CYS A 79 19.25 8.88 -1.09
C CYS A 79 19.73 7.78 -0.15
N THR A 80 19.32 7.90 1.11
CA THR A 80 19.50 6.83 2.09
C THR A 80 18.50 5.71 1.86
N GLU A 81 18.85 4.48 2.26
CA GLU A 81 17.97 3.32 2.14
C GLU A 81 16.66 3.48 2.94
N GLU A 82 16.71 4.22 4.06
CA GLU A 82 15.52 4.55 4.84
C GLU A 82 14.52 5.41 4.05
N VAL A 83 15.00 6.32 3.20
CA VAL A 83 14.13 7.13 2.33
C VAL A 83 13.43 6.25 1.29
N LEU A 84 14.13 5.26 0.71
CA LEU A 84 13.51 4.29 -0.20
C LEU A 84 12.44 3.46 0.49
N ASN A 85 12.72 2.98 1.71
CA ASN A 85 11.76 2.23 2.49
C ASN A 85 10.50 3.04 2.83
N ARG A 86 10.65 4.36 3.05
CA ARG A 86 9.50 5.25 3.29
C ARG A 86 8.69 5.51 2.02
N LEU A 87 9.35 5.71 0.89
CA LEU A 87 8.67 5.83 -0.41
C LEU A 87 7.90 4.55 -0.74
N ALA A 88 8.47 3.37 -0.48
CA ALA A 88 7.82 2.08 -0.73
C ALA A 88 6.54 1.87 0.12
N ARG A 89 6.44 2.51 1.28
CA ARG A 89 5.24 2.46 2.16
C ARG A 89 4.08 3.31 1.64
N ILE A 90 4.31 4.20 0.67
CA ILE A 90 3.23 5.00 0.07
C ILE A 90 2.39 4.07 -0.81
N PRO A 91 1.12 3.80 -0.46
CA PRO A 91 0.33 2.76 -1.12
C PRO A 91 -0.15 3.18 -2.51
N ILE A 92 -0.37 4.48 -2.72
CA ILE A 92 -0.86 5.02 -3.99
C ILE A 92 0.34 5.30 -4.91
N PRO A 93 0.50 4.59 -6.04
CA PRO A 93 1.67 4.74 -6.91
C PRO A 93 1.89 6.17 -7.40
N PHE A 94 0.80 6.87 -7.72
CA PHE A 94 0.84 8.25 -8.16
C PHE A 94 1.41 9.20 -7.09
N VAL A 95 0.95 9.07 -5.84
CA VAL A 95 1.46 9.88 -4.73
C VAL A 95 2.95 9.58 -4.50
N ARG A 96 3.36 8.31 -4.62
CA ARG A 96 4.76 7.92 -4.50
C ARG A 96 5.63 8.59 -5.57
N GLN A 97 5.16 8.61 -6.82
CA GLN A 97 5.86 9.27 -7.93
C GLN A 97 5.92 10.79 -7.73
N MET A 98 4.81 11.42 -7.37
CA MET A 98 4.72 12.85 -7.08
C MET A 98 5.67 13.27 -5.95
N VAL A 99 5.69 12.54 -4.82
CA VAL A 99 6.63 12.81 -3.71
C VAL A 99 8.08 12.62 -4.16
N THR A 100 8.36 11.58 -4.94
CA THR A 100 9.72 11.33 -5.48
C THR A 100 10.19 12.50 -6.35
N GLN A 101 9.35 12.98 -7.27
CA GLN A 101 9.68 14.12 -8.14
C GLN A 101 9.87 15.41 -7.34
N ARG A 102 8.98 15.71 -6.40
CA ARG A 102 9.08 16.92 -5.57
C ARG A 102 10.35 16.92 -4.71
N VAL A 103 10.66 15.80 -4.07
CA VAL A 103 11.91 15.66 -3.31
C VAL A 103 13.13 15.81 -4.24
N ALA A 104 13.04 15.27 -5.45
CA ALA A 104 14.11 15.40 -6.45
C ALA A 104 14.30 16.84 -6.92
N GLU A 105 13.21 17.57 -7.20
CA GLU A 105 13.24 18.99 -7.55
C GLU A 105 13.81 19.83 -6.41
N ALA A 106 13.37 19.60 -5.17
CA ALA A 106 13.89 20.28 -3.99
C ALA A 106 15.39 20.03 -3.79
N ALA A 107 15.84 18.78 -3.97
CA ALA A 107 17.25 18.42 -3.83
C ALA A 107 18.12 19.08 -4.92
N ARG A 108 17.62 19.15 -6.17
CA ARG A 108 18.29 19.88 -7.25
C ARG A 108 18.36 21.38 -6.96
N ALA A 109 17.25 21.97 -6.54
CA ALA A 109 17.17 23.39 -6.22
C ALA A 109 18.11 23.81 -5.07
N GLN A 110 18.32 22.93 -4.09
CA GLN A 110 19.17 23.18 -2.93
C GLN A 110 20.60 22.60 -3.08
N GLY A 111 20.92 21.94 -4.20
CA GLY A 111 22.24 21.36 -4.46
C GLY A 111 22.63 20.23 -3.49
N VAL A 112 21.66 19.50 -2.96
CA VAL A 112 21.91 18.46 -1.94
C VAL A 112 22.45 17.20 -2.60
N ALA A 113 23.61 16.73 -2.14
CA ALA A 113 24.30 15.57 -2.69
C ALA A 113 23.71 14.21 -2.24
N LEU A 114 23.08 14.17 -1.06
CA LEU A 114 22.47 12.97 -0.48
C LEU A 114 21.17 13.33 0.24
N VAL A 115 20.06 12.72 -0.17
CA VAL A 115 18.76 12.87 0.48
C VAL A 115 18.66 11.92 1.67
N ASP A 116 18.73 12.50 2.87
CA ASP A 116 18.45 11.81 4.12
C ASP A 116 16.98 11.94 4.51
N VAL A 117 16.62 11.30 5.63
CA VAL A 117 15.26 11.31 6.17
C VAL A 117 14.78 12.71 6.52
N ALA A 118 15.63 13.53 7.14
CA ALA A 118 15.27 14.88 7.57
C ALA A 118 15.00 15.81 6.38
N PHE A 119 15.77 15.67 5.30
CA PHE A 119 15.49 16.35 4.04
C PHE A 119 14.20 15.85 3.42
N TYR A 120 14.01 14.53 3.35
CA TYR A 120 12.82 13.90 2.80
C TYR A 120 11.54 14.39 3.47
N GLU A 121 11.47 14.40 4.81
CA GLU A 121 10.27 14.85 5.54
C GLU A 121 9.93 16.31 5.26
N ARG A 122 10.95 17.19 5.23
CA ARG A 122 10.75 18.61 4.90
C ARG A 122 10.27 18.81 3.46
N ALA A 123 10.88 18.10 2.52
CA ALA A 123 10.55 18.24 1.09
C ALA A 123 9.23 17.56 0.70
N ALA A 124 8.83 16.52 1.44
CA ALA A 124 7.58 15.77 1.22
C ALA A 124 6.35 16.42 1.88
N THR A 125 6.51 17.55 2.58
CA THR A 125 5.39 18.28 3.20
C THR A 125 4.66 19.15 2.16
N PHE A 126 3.33 19.16 2.24
CA PHE A 126 2.42 19.98 1.43
C PHE A 126 2.04 21.27 2.15
#